data_AF-A0A6C0JGB7-F1
#
_entry.id   AF-A0A6C0JGB7-F1
#
_cell.length_a   1.000
_cell.length_b   1.000
_cell.length_c   1.000
_cell.angle_alpha   90.00
_cell.angle_beta   90.00
_cell.angle_gamma   90.00
#
_symmetry.space_group_name_H-M   'P 1'
#
loop_
_entity.id
_entity.type
_entity.pdbx_description
1 polymer ?
#
loop_
_entity_poly.entity_id
_entity_poly.type
_entity_poly.pdbx_seq_one_letter_code
_entity_poly.pdbx_strand_id
1 'polypeptide(L)'
;MKLRSAALDLLAGKHASLLAFDCEFWHKGEAFLPREVGGYHLTRSGDSWTRSAPFFVVLPPPEGQLNRVSSKFSTTTPATAEALDLLEETERSAPEFLGDKDIVDVYFADSMVKPHLKPASWLKGFAKLISESVVVVKGDTDLKAIKSACAAHGFAFKAPLGIMDIAKHNPEFTKRCKTAKLEGTYDCIKKELDAGLKKAFPIGKAHNPVSDAAMAIQIAAWLVQKDVK
;
A
#
# COMPACT_ATOMS: atom_id res chain seq x y z
N MET A 1 -6.52 17.82 3.99
CA MET A 1 -7.39 17.91 5.18
C MET A 1 -6.52 18.22 6.40
N LYS A 2 -6.93 19.15 7.28
CA LYS A 2 -6.22 19.41 8.55
C LYS A 2 -6.80 18.58 9.68
N LEU A 3 -5.95 18.08 10.58
CA LEU A 3 -6.35 17.33 11.77
C LEU A 3 -5.34 17.56 12.91
N ARG A 4 -5.82 17.44 14.15
CA ARG A 4 -4.98 17.39 15.37
C ARG A 4 -5.08 15.99 15.93
N SER A 5 -3.96 15.35 16.24
CA SER A 5 -3.97 13.98 16.76
C SER A 5 -2.68 13.69 17.53
N ALA A 6 -2.81 13.51 18.84
CA ALA A 6 -1.70 13.10 19.70
C ALA A 6 -1.10 11.75 19.26
N ALA A 7 -1.90 10.87 18.66
CA ALA A 7 -1.42 9.61 18.10
C ALA A 7 -0.44 9.82 16.94
N LEU A 8 -0.76 10.76 16.03
CA LEU A 8 0.12 11.09 14.92
C LEU A 8 1.39 11.79 15.43
N ASP A 9 1.29 12.58 16.48
CA ASP A 9 2.45 13.21 17.13
C ASP A 9 3.38 12.16 17.75
N LEU A 10 2.83 11.16 18.44
CA LEU A 10 3.59 10.03 18.98
C LEU A 10 4.22 9.18 17.88
N LEU A 11 3.47 8.86 16.82
CA LEU A 11 3.97 8.09 15.67
C LEU A 11 5.15 8.77 14.98
N ALA A 12 5.06 10.08 14.77
CA ALA A 12 6.10 10.84 14.07
C ALA A 12 7.28 11.23 14.98
N GLY A 13 7.06 11.27 16.30
CA GLY A 13 7.99 11.84 17.26
C GLY A 13 8.40 13.27 16.86
N LYS A 14 9.70 13.49 16.67
CA LYS A 14 10.24 14.79 16.25
C LYS A 14 10.07 15.09 14.75
N HIS A 15 9.71 14.10 13.93
CA HIS A 15 9.64 14.26 12.48
C HIS A 15 8.34 14.95 12.05
N ALA A 16 8.40 15.71 10.95
CA ALA A 16 7.27 16.47 10.43
C ALA A 16 6.59 15.81 9.22
N SER A 17 6.98 14.58 8.88
CA SER A 17 6.47 13.86 7.71
C SER A 17 6.14 12.42 8.07
N LEU A 18 4.90 12.01 7.77
CA LEU A 18 4.44 10.62 7.85
C LEU A 18 4.01 10.16 6.47
N LEU A 19 4.42 8.96 6.09
CA LEU A 19 4.01 8.30 4.86
C LEU A 19 3.44 6.93 5.20
N ALA A 20 2.16 6.71 4.95
CA ALA A 20 1.55 5.39 4.99
C ALA A 20 1.28 4.95 3.55
N PHE A 21 1.76 3.76 3.17
CA PHE A 21 1.52 3.22 1.85
C PHE A 21 1.49 1.70 1.89
N ASP A 22 0.87 1.13 0.87
CA ASP A 22 0.78 -0.29 0.62
C ASP A 22 1.04 -0.53 -0.88
N CYS A 23 1.52 -1.73 -1.22
CA CYS A 23 1.79 -2.12 -2.60
C CYS A 23 1.07 -3.41 -2.96
N GLU A 24 0.54 -3.44 -4.19
CA GLU A 24 0.26 -4.69 -4.89
C GLU A 24 1.37 -4.94 -5.89
N PHE A 25 1.68 -6.21 -6.18
CA PHE A 25 2.95 -6.56 -6.82
C PHE A 25 2.82 -7.12 -8.24
N TRP A 26 3.84 -6.82 -9.04
CA TRP A 26 4.31 -7.66 -10.13
C TRP A 26 5.18 -8.79 -9.55
N HIS A 27 5.07 -9.97 -10.14
CA HIS A 27 5.93 -11.11 -9.83
C HIS A 27 7.02 -11.24 -10.90
N LYS A 28 8.29 -11.15 -10.50
CA LYS A 28 9.45 -11.43 -11.36
C LYS A 28 10.32 -12.52 -10.74
N GLY A 29 10.00 -13.77 -11.04
CA GLY A 29 10.59 -14.92 -10.34
C GLY A 29 10.27 -14.84 -8.84
N GLU A 30 11.30 -14.85 -8.00
CA GLU A 30 11.16 -14.67 -6.54
C GLU A 30 11.06 -13.20 -6.10
N ALA A 31 11.32 -12.25 -7.01
CA ALA A 31 11.29 -10.83 -6.69
C ALA A 31 9.89 -10.23 -6.82
N PHE A 32 9.52 -9.43 -5.84
CA PHE A 32 8.34 -8.57 -5.89
C PHE A 32 8.74 -7.17 -6.36
N LEU A 33 8.02 -6.67 -7.36
CA LEU A 33 8.12 -5.28 -7.82
C LEU A 33 6.76 -4.61 -7.65
N PRO A 34 6.69 -3.32 -7.31
CA PRO A 34 5.43 -2.63 -7.10
C PRO A 34 4.67 -2.50 -8.44
N ARG A 35 3.45 -3.01 -8.48
CA ARG A 35 2.48 -2.79 -9.56
C ARG A 35 1.60 -1.61 -9.22
N GLU A 36 0.93 -1.66 -8.07
CA GLU A 36 0.09 -0.59 -7.56
C GLU A 36 0.73 -0.04 -6.29
N VAL A 37 0.77 1.28 -6.15
CA VAL A 37 1.24 1.96 -4.94
C VAL A 37 0.17 2.96 -4.52
N GLY A 38 -0.39 2.74 -3.34
CA GLY A 38 -1.49 3.55 -2.81
C GLY A 38 -1.18 4.03 -1.40
N GLY A 39 -1.66 5.21 -1.03
CA GLY A 39 -1.47 5.68 0.34
C GLY A 39 -1.74 7.16 0.60
N TYR A 40 -1.15 7.62 1.70
CA TYR A 40 -1.34 8.96 2.26
C TYR A 40 -0.02 9.55 2.72
N HIS A 41 0.18 10.83 2.40
CA HIS A 41 1.25 11.64 2.96
C HIS A 41 0.66 12.66 3.94
N LEU A 42 1.32 12.82 5.08
CA LEU A 42 0.97 13.83 6.06
C LEU A 42 2.18 14.69 6.39
N THR A 43 1.93 15.99 6.50
CA THR A 43 2.93 16.99 6.91
C THR A 43 2.47 17.70 8.18
N ARG A 44 3.38 17.88 9.14
CA ARG A 44 3.13 18.60 10.38
C ARG A 44 3.54 20.07 10.23
N SER A 45 2.65 20.96 10.65
CA SER A 45 2.91 22.40 10.79
C SER A 45 2.36 22.87 12.13
N GLY A 46 3.26 23.16 13.08
CA GLY A 46 2.91 23.38 14.48
C GLY A 46 2.20 22.15 15.07
N ASP A 47 1.09 22.38 15.77
CA ASP A 47 0.30 21.32 16.41
C ASP A 47 -0.74 20.68 15.48
N SER A 48 -0.58 20.85 14.16
CA SER A 48 -1.55 20.37 13.18
C SER A 48 -0.89 19.55 12.08
N TRP A 49 -1.59 18.49 11.70
CA TRP A 49 -1.25 17.65 10.57
C TRP A 49 -2.09 18.05 9.36
N THR A 50 -1.46 18.13 8.20
CA THR A 50 -2.12 18.26 6.90
C THR A 50 -1.95 16.96 6.13
N ARG A 51 -3.06 16.24 5.95
CA ARG A 51 -3.14 15.06 5.09
C ARG A 51 -3.34 15.50 3.64
N SER A 52 -2.51 14.96 2.73
CA SER A 52 -2.69 15.09 1.28
C SER A 52 -3.98 14.41 0.80
N ALA A 53 -4.36 14.64 -0.45
CA ALA A 53 -5.27 13.70 -1.13
C ALA A 53 -4.64 12.29 -1.13
N PRO A 54 -5.44 11.21 -1.11
CA PRO A 54 -4.89 9.88 -1.33
C PRO A 54 -4.18 9.84 -2.69
N PHE A 55 -3.04 9.17 -2.76
CA PHE A 55 -2.40 8.88 -4.04
C PHE A 55 -2.62 7.41 -4.39
N PHE A 56 -2.79 7.16 -5.69
CA PHE A 56 -2.84 5.82 -6.27
C PHE A 56 -2.09 5.87 -7.60
N VAL A 57 -1.07 5.03 -7.72
CA VAL A 57 -0.15 4.99 -8.85
C VAL A 57 0.00 3.55 -9.31
N VAL A 58 -0.04 3.37 -10.63
CA VAL A 58 0.24 2.10 -11.28
C VAL A 58 1.57 2.22 -12.01
N LEU A 59 2.43 1.22 -11.85
CA LEU A 59 3.77 1.16 -12.46
C LEU A 59 3.81 0.08 -13.55
N PRO A 60 4.60 0.30 -14.62
CA PRO A 60 4.71 -0.65 -15.70
C PRO A 60 5.30 -1.99 -15.21
N PRO A 61 4.96 -3.10 -15.86
CA PRO A 61 5.56 -4.38 -15.56
C PRO A 61 7.07 -4.37 -15.84
N PRO A 62 7.85 -5.20 -15.13
CA PRO A 62 9.23 -5.44 -15.51
C PRO A 62 9.35 -6.11 -16.89
N GLU A 63 10.44 -5.82 -17.59
CA GLU A 63 10.77 -6.51 -18.84
C GLU A 63 11.08 -8.00 -18.60
N GLY A 64 10.71 -8.82 -19.59
CA GLY A 64 11.23 -10.19 -19.78
C GLY A 64 10.52 -11.32 -19.04
N GLN A 65 9.26 -11.17 -18.62
CA GLN A 65 8.50 -12.26 -17.98
C GLN A 65 6.98 -12.12 -18.14
N LEU A 66 6.27 -13.25 -18.03
CA LEU A 66 4.82 -13.35 -17.90
C LEU A 66 4.37 -12.68 -16.59
N ASN A 67 3.74 -11.51 -16.74
CA ASN A 67 3.28 -10.71 -15.62
C ASN A 67 1.86 -11.11 -15.26
N ARG A 68 1.72 -11.80 -14.12
CA ARG A 68 0.42 -12.23 -13.62
C ARG A 68 -0.25 -11.11 -12.84
N VAL A 69 -1.52 -10.87 -13.15
CA VAL A 69 -2.40 -9.96 -12.40
C VAL A 69 -3.58 -10.79 -11.91
N SER A 70 -3.74 -10.87 -10.59
CA SER A 70 -4.94 -11.48 -10.00
C SER A 70 -5.90 -10.38 -9.61
N SER A 71 -7.17 -10.52 -10.00
CA SER A 71 -8.23 -9.56 -9.67
C SER A 71 -8.40 -9.35 -8.15
N LYS A 72 -8.09 -10.39 -7.37
CA LYS A 72 -8.15 -10.40 -5.89
C LYS A 72 -7.24 -9.39 -5.24
N PHE A 73 -6.14 -9.06 -5.91
CA PHE A 73 -5.08 -8.19 -5.44
C PHE A 73 -4.96 -6.95 -6.31
N SER A 74 -6.03 -6.55 -7.03
CA SER A 74 -5.97 -5.46 -8.01
C SER A 74 -7.14 -4.49 -7.86
N THR A 75 -6.86 -3.20 -8.07
CA THR A 75 -7.89 -2.16 -8.12
C THR A 75 -8.44 -2.04 -9.54
N THR A 76 -9.33 -2.95 -9.93
CA THR A 76 -10.00 -2.96 -11.24
C THR A 76 -11.51 -2.83 -11.12
N THR A 77 -12.18 -2.49 -12.24
CA THR A 77 -13.64 -2.61 -12.34
C THR A 77 -14.09 -4.07 -12.25
N PRO A 78 -15.38 -4.32 -11.91
CA PRO A 78 -15.91 -5.69 -11.87
C PRO A 78 -15.76 -6.45 -13.20
N ALA A 79 -16.00 -5.78 -14.33
CA ALA A 79 -15.87 -6.41 -15.65
C ALA A 79 -14.44 -6.86 -15.95
N THR A 80 -13.44 -6.02 -15.63
CA THR A 80 -12.04 -6.41 -15.76
C THR A 80 -11.66 -7.50 -14.76
N ALA A 81 -12.19 -7.46 -13.53
CA ALA A 81 -11.93 -8.50 -12.54
C ALA A 81 -12.39 -9.88 -13.04
N GLU A 82 -13.59 -9.96 -13.62
CA GLU A 82 -14.11 -11.18 -14.24
C GLU A 82 -13.22 -11.66 -15.41
N ALA A 83 -12.77 -10.73 -16.26
CA ALA A 83 -11.87 -11.08 -17.36
C ALA A 83 -10.51 -11.60 -16.86
N LEU A 84 -9.94 -10.98 -15.82
CA LEU A 84 -8.70 -11.43 -15.19
C LEU A 84 -8.86 -12.79 -14.53
N ASP A 85 -10.00 -13.05 -13.87
CA ASP A 85 -10.29 -14.35 -13.26
C ASP A 85 -10.37 -15.47 -14.31
N LEU A 86 -11.01 -15.20 -15.45
CA LEU A 86 -11.08 -16.14 -16.58
C LEU A 86 -9.69 -16.43 -17.17
N LEU A 87 -8.84 -15.40 -17.28
CA LEU A 87 -7.47 -15.57 -17.75
C LEU A 87 -6.62 -16.36 -16.74
N GLU A 88 -6.81 -16.13 -15.42
CA GLU A 88 -6.15 -16.91 -14.37
C GLU A 88 -6.60 -18.40 -14.41
N GLU A 89 -7.88 -18.67 -14.68
CA GLU A 89 -8.39 -20.03 -14.84
C GLU A 89 -7.86 -20.71 -16.11
N THR A 90 -7.81 -19.97 -17.22
CA THR A 90 -7.20 -20.44 -18.47
C THR A 90 -5.74 -20.79 -18.26
N GLU A 91 -5.01 -20.02 -17.43
CA GLU A 91 -3.59 -20.29 -17.15
C GLU A 91 -3.40 -21.60 -16.41
N ARG A 92 -4.33 -21.94 -15.53
CA ARG A 92 -4.30 -23.19 -14.76
C ARG A 92 -4.69 -24.40 -15.60
N SER A 93 -5.58 -24.22 -16.56
CA SER A 93 -6.22 -25.33 -17.29
C SER A 93 -5.67 -25.57 -18.68
N ALA A 94 -5.24 -24.53 -19.38
CA ALA A 94 -4.78 -24.58 -20.78
C ALA A 94 -3.79 -23.42 -21.08
N PRO A 95 -2.60 -23.41 -20.43
CA PRO A 95 -1.65 -22.30 -20.49
C PRO A 95 -1.13 -21.97 -21.90
N GLU A 96 -1.15 -22.93 -22.83
CA GLU A 96 -0.73 -22.74 -24.22
C GLU A 96 -1.60 -21.76 -25.01
N PHE A 97 -2.78 -21.42 -24.51
CA PHE A 97 -3.70 -20.45 -25.12
C PHE A 97 -3.56 -19.03 -24.58
N LEU A 98 -2.63 -18.78 -23.66
CA LEU A 98 -2.42 -17.46 -23.07
C LEU A 98 -1.18 -16.76 -23.64
N GLY A 99 -1.36 -15.53 -24.10
CA GLY A 99 -0.28 -14.59 -24.29
C GLY A 99 -0.08 -13.70 -23.05
N ASP A 100 1.17 -13.42 -22.68
CA ASP A 100 1.52 -12.47 -21.60
C ASP A 100 0.87 -11.10 -21.78
N LYS A 101 0.70 -10.69 -23.04
CA LYS A 101 0.09 -9.42 -23.41
C LYS A 101 -1.40 -9.39 -23.08
N ASP A 102 -2.10 -10.52 -23.12
CA ASP A 102 -3.55 -10.55 -22.95
C ASP A 102 -3.96 -10.13 -21.53
N ILE A 103 -3.26 -10.63 -20.50
CA ILE A 103 -3.51 -10.25 -19.10
C ILE A 103 -3.13 -8.79 -18.85
N VAL A 104 -1.97 -8.37 -19.33
CA VAL A 104 -1.43 -7.02 -19.10
C VAL A 104 -2.26 -5.96 -19.85
N ASP A 105 -2.69 -6.25 -21.07
CA ASP A 105 -3.51 -5.35 -21.88
C ASP A 105 -4.92 -5.21 -21.30
N VAL A 106 -5.54 -6.31 -20.83
CA VAL A 106 -6.82 -6.27 -20.10
C VAL A 106 -6.71 -5.41 -18.85
N TYR A 107 -5.66 -5.59 -18.05
CA TYR A 107 -5.42 -4.79 -16.85
C TYR A 107 -5.22 -3.30 -17.15
N PHE A 108 -4.38 -2.95 -18.13
CA PHE A 108 -4.11 -1.55 -18.47
C PHE A 108 -5.22 -0.88 -19.28
N ALA A 109 -6.15 -1.64 -19.86
CA ALA A 109 -7.35 -1.09 -20.49
C ALA A 109 -8.40 -0.64 -19.47
N ASP A 110 -8.33 -1.11 -18.22
CA ASP A 110 -9.29 -0.80 -17.17
C ASP A 110 -9.31 0.69 -16.81
N SER A 111 -10.52 1.24 -16.64
CA SER A 111 -10.73 2.67 -16.39
C SER A 111 -10.28 3.14 -14.99
N MET A 112 -10.14 2.24 -14.03
CA MET A 112 -9.57 2.49 -12.69
C MET A 112 -8.04 2.40 -12.68
N VAL A 113 -7.43 1.77 -13.69
CA VAL A 113 -5.98 1.55 -13.77
C VAL A 113 -5.32 2.56 -14.71
N LYS A 114 -5.83 2.67 -15.93
CA LYS A 114 -5.24 3.46 -17.02
C LYS A 114 -4.89 4.91 -16.64
N PRO A 115 -5.75 5.68 -15.93
CA PRO A 115 -5.44 7.06 -15.57
C PRO A 115 -4.29 7.20 -14.56
N HIS A 116 -4.00 6.12 -13.84
CA HIS A 116 -3.03 6.07 -12.74
C HIS A 116 -1.66 5.54 -13.16
N LEU A 117 -1.51 5.09 -14.41
CA LEU A 117 -0.22 4.67 -14.96
C LEU A 117 0.79 5.82 -14.93
N LYS A 118 1.95 5.56 -14.31
CA LYS A 118 3.08 6.48 -14.27
C LYS A 118 4.33 5.82 -14.85
N PRO A 119 5.24 6.60 -15.46
CA PRO A 119 6.54 6.06 -15.85
C PRO A 119 7.33 5.64 -14.60
N ALA A 120 8.24 4.67 -14.76
CA ALA A 120 9.10 4.20 -13.67
C ALA A 120 9.87 5.34 -12.98
N SER A 121 10.19 6.44 -13.69
CA SER A 121 10.83 7.62 -13.13
C SER A 121 10.07 8.28 -11.97
N TRP A 122 8.77 8.01 -11.81
CA TRP A 122 7.99 8.42 -10.65
C TRP A 122 8.57 7.90 -9.33
N LEU A 123 9.16 6.70 -9.35
CA LEU A 123 9.83 6.09 -8.20
C LEU A 123 10.94 6.98 -7.62
N LYS A 124 11.60 7.84 -8.42
CA LYS A 124 12.62 8.77 -7.91
C LYS A 124 12.02 9.73 -6.88
N GLY A 125 10.86 10.31 -7.19
CA GLY A 125 10.15 11.22 -6.30
C GLY A 125 9.61 10.48 -5.07
N PHE A 126 9.08 9.28 -5.28
CA PHE A 126 8.55 8.47 -4.18
C PHE A 126 9.64 7.96 -3.22
N ALA A 127 10.78 7.52 -3.72
CA ALA A 127 11.93 7.12 -2.91
C ALA A 127 12.50 8.30 -2.09
N LYS A 128 12.51 9.51 -2.68
CA LYS A 128 12.83 10.73 -1.94
C LYS A 128 11.83 10.96 -0.80
N LEU A 129 10.52 10.87 -1.09
CA LEU A 129 9.47 11.02 -0.09
C LEU A 129 9.58 10.00 1.06
N ILE A 130 9.88 8.73 0.74
CA ILE A 130 10.17 7.69 1.74
C ILE A 130 11.33 8.12 2.64
N SER A 131 12.44 8.57 2.06
CA SER A 131 13.63 8.97 2.82
C SER A 131 13.42 10.19 3.72
N GLU A 132 12.42 11.00 3.40
CA GLU A 132 12.07 12.23 4.14
C GLU A 132 10.94 12.01 5.16
N SER A 133 10.46 10.77 5.33
CA SER A 133 9.29 10.45 6.15
C SER A 133 9.56 9.34 7.17
N VAL A 134 8.82 9.38 8.27
CA VAL A 134 8.55 8.17 9.06
C VAL A 134 7.49 7.38 8.29
N VAL A 135 7.79 6.11 7.99
CA VAL A 135 6.95 5.25 7.15
C VAL A 135 6.11 4.33 8.02
N VAL A 136 4.82 4.20 7.70
CA VAL A 136 3.89 3.26 8.33
C VAL A 136 3.51 2.18 7.31
N VAL A 137 3.76 0.92 7.65
CA VAL A 137 3.57 -0.26 6.77
C VAL A 137 3.12 -1.47 7.59
N LYS A 138 2.65 -2.52 6.91
CA LYS A 138 2.39 -3.84 7.51
C LYS A 138 3.37 -4.88 6.96
N GLY A 139 4.45 -5.10 7.70
CA GLY A 139 5.60 -5.85 7.22
C GLY A 139 6.53 -4.97 6.38
N ASP A 140 7.63 -5.55 5.93
CA ASP A 140 8.67 -4.81 5.18
C ASP A 140 8.67 -5.11 3.67
N THR A 141 7.72 -5.91 3.18
CA THR A 141 7.62 -6.32 1.78
C THR A 141 7.44 -5.12 0.83
N ASP A 142 6.58 -4.17 1.17
CA ASP A 142 6.34 -2.98 0.34
C ASP A 142 7.61 -2.15 0.17
N LEU A 143 8.31 -1.89 1.28
CA LEU A 143 9.58 -1.16 1.28
C LEU A 143 10.66 -1.91 0.49
N LYS A 144 10.74 -3.23 0.63
CA LYS A 144 11.66 -4.08 -0.16
C LYS A 144 11.33 -4.01 -1.65
N ALA A 145 10.06 -4.06 -2.03
CA ALA A 145 9.65 -3.96 -3.42
C ALA A 145 10.02 -2.61 -4.04
N ILE A 146 9.76 -1.50 -3.33
CA ILE A 146 10.18 -0.16 -3.78
C ILE A 146 11.71 -0.10 -3.94
N LYS A 147 12.47 -0.63 -2.98
CA LYS A 147 13.94 -0.67 -3.04
C LYS A 147 14.43 -1.47 -4.24
N SER A 148 13.85 -2.65 -4.48
CA SER A 148 14.18 -3.50 -5.64
C SER A 148 13.87 -2.82 -6.96
N ALA A 149 12.72 -2.14 -7.06
CA ALA A 149 12.36 -1.39 -8.26
C ALA A 149 13.29 -0.21 -8.52
N CYS A 150 13.69 0.52 -7.46
CA CYS A 150 14.69 1.57 -7.59
C CYS A 150 16.02 1.02 -8.11
N ALA A 151 16.48 -0.12 -7.57
CA ALA A 151 17.72 -0.76 -8.02
C ALA A 151 17.64 -1.20 -9.49
N ALA A 152 16.53 -1.80 -9.91
CA ALA A 152 16.32 -2.25 -11.30
C ALA A 152 16.38 -1.11 -12.32
N HIS A 153 16.01 0.11 -11.92
CA HIS A 153 16.05 1.29 -12.78
C HIS A 153 17.23 2.24 -12.50
N GLY A 154 18.19 1.85 -11.66
CA GLY A 154 19.35 2.68 -11.31
C GLY A 154 19.00 3.94 -10.51
N PHE A 155 17.90 3.94 -9.75
CA PHE A 155 17.49 5.04 -8.90
C PHE A 155 18.04 4.87 -7.48
N ALA A 156 18.40 5.99 -6.85
CA ALA A 156 18.86 5.99 -5.48
C ALA A 156 17.70 5.72 -4.50
N PHE A 157 17.89 4.76 -3.60
CA PHE A 157 16.98 4.50 -2.48
C PHE A 157 17.71 4.73 -1.16
N LYS A 158 17.14 5.59 -0.31
CA LYS A 158 17.64 5.85 1.05
C LYS A 158 16.62 5.34 2.07
N ALA A 159 17.11 4.89 3.22
CA ALA A 159 16.23 4.45 4.30
C ALA A 159 15.31 5.60 4.77
N PRO A 160 14.08 5.30 5.22
CA PRO A 160 13.18 6.28 5.81
C PRO A 160 13.72 6.81 7.15
N LEU A 161 13.17 7.94 7.61
CA LEU A 161 13.54 8.55 8.90
C LEU A 161 13.18 7.67 10.10
N GLY A 162 12.19 6.80 9.92
CA GLY A 162 11.76 5.78 10.88
C GLY A 162 10.76 4.83 10.22
N ILE A 163 10.55 3.66 10.81
CA ILE A 163 9.59 2.67 10.32
C ILE A 163 8.69 2.23 11.48
N MET A 164 7.39 2.51 11.35
CA MET A 164 6.35 1.91 12.15
C MET A 164 5.78 0.72 11.38
N ASP A 165 6.29 -0.46 11.71
CA ASP A 165 5.82 -1.73 11.16
C ASP A 165 4.80 -2.36 12.12
N ILE A 166 3.52 -2.30 11.76
CA ILE A 166 2.45 -2.86 12.59
C ILE A 166 2.49 -4.39 12.66
N ALA A 167 3.18 -5.07 11.73
CA ALA A 167 3.31 -6.53 11.75
C ALA A 167 4.15 -7.03 12.94
N LYS A 168 4.98 -6.17 13.55
CA LYS A 168 5.68 -6.49 14.81
C LYS A 168 4.72 -6.80 15.96
N HIS A 169 3.47 -6.33 15.87
CA HIS A 169 2.42 -6.57 16.85
C HIS A 169 1.48 -7.74 16.46
N ASN A 170 1.80 -8.50 15.41
CA ASN A 170 1.01 -9.67 14.99
C ASN A 170 0.75 -10.70 16.10
N PRO A 171 1.70 -11.01 17.03
CA PRO A 171 1.41 -11.91 18.15
C PRO A 171 0.29 -11.37 19.06
N GLU A 172 0.29 -10.06 19.33
CA GLU A 172 -0.75 -9.41 20.12
C GLU A 172 -2.11 -9.46 19.40
N PHE A 173 -2.14 -9.09 18.11
CA PHE A 173 -3.35 -9.12 17.31
C PHE A 173 -3.91 -10.54 17.17
N THR A 174 -3.06 -11.55 16.98
CA THR A 174 -3.50 -12.95 16.95
C THR A 174 -4.14 -13.36 18.26
N LYS A 175 -3.55 -12.99 19.40
CA LYS A 175 -4.10 -13.30 20.73
C LYS A 175 -5.47 -12.65 20.96
N ARG A 176 -5.56 -11.34 20.66
CA ARG A 176 -6.74 -10.50 20.93
C ARG A 176 -7.85 -10.68 19.89
N CYS A 177 -7.50 -10.54 18.63
CA CYS A 177 -8.42 -10.47 17.49
C CYS A 177 -8.60 -11.80 16.76
N LYS A 178 -7.86 -12.85 17.16
CA LYS A 178 -7.85 -14.17 16.49
C LYS A 178 -7.36 -14.14 15.03
N THR A 179 -6.76 -13.03 14.62
CA THR A 179 -6.18 -12.81 13.29
C THR A 179 -5.13 -11.71 13.34
N ALA A 180 -4.15 -11.80 12.43
CA ALA A 180 -3.15 -10.77 12.16
C ALA A 180 -3.26 -10.24 10.70
N LYS A 181 -4.35 -10.58 10.01
CA LYS A 181 -4.69 -9.98 8.72
C LYS A 181 -5.13 -8.53 8.94
N LEU A 182 -4.72 -7.63 8.05
CA LEU A 182 -4.91 -6.19 8.20
C LEU A 182 -6.38 -5.81 8.46
N GLU A 183 -7.27 -6.25 7.57
CA GLU A 183 -8.71 -6.02 7.67
C GLU A 183 -9.30 -6.59 8.96
N GLY A 184 -8.98 -7.84 9.29
CA GLY A 184 -9.48 -8.49 10.50
C GLY A 184 -8.99 -7.81 11.79
N THR A 185 -7.75 -7.33 11.80
CA THR A 185 -7.21 -6.52 12.91
C THR A 185 -7.93 -5.18 13.00
N TYR A 186 -8.11 -4.48 11.88
CA TYR A 186 -8.87 -3.22 11.83
C TYR A 186 -10.30 -3.42 12.37
N ASP A 187 -11.01 -4.42 11.88
CA ASP A 187 -12.40 -4.70 12.26
C ASP A 187 -12.56 -5.04 13.73
N CYS A 188 -11.60 -5.74 14.30
CA CYS A 188 -11.54 -6.05 15.73
C CYS A 188 -11.47 -4.78 16.59
N ILE A 189 -10.66 -3.79 16.18
CA ILE A 189 -10.40 -2.57 16.97
C ILE A 189 -11.18 -1.33 16.51
N LYS A 190 -11.96 -1.40 15.42
CA LYS A 190 -12.57 -0.20 14.78
C LYS A 190 -13.45 0.65 15.71
N LYS A 191 -14.03 0.04 16.74
CA LYS A 191 -14.84 0.71 17.76
C LYS A 191 -14.00 1.57 18.71
N GLU A 192 -12.73 1.23 18.87
CA GLU A 192 -11.75 1.93 19.74
C GLU A 192 -10.95 2.99 18.98
N LEU A 193 -11.01 2.98 17.64
CA LEU A 193 -10.31 3.96 16.81
C LEU A 193 -10.93 5.35 16.93
N ASP A 194 -10.05 6.36 16.93
CA ASP A 194 -10.41 7.77 16.91
C ASP A 194 -11.33 8.11 15.71
N ALA A 195 -12.43 8.79 16.00
CA ALA A 195 -13.43 9.13 14.98
C ALA A 195 -12.89 10.16 13.96
N GLY A 196 -12.01 11.07 14.38
CA GLY A 196 -11.35 12.03 13.52
C GLY A 196 -10.40 11.34 12.52
N LEU A 197 -9.62 10.37 12.98
CA LEU A 197 -8.76 9.55 12.13
C LEU A 197 -9.58 8.70 11.15
N LYS A 198 -10.65 8.02 11.60
CA LYS A 198 -11.56 7.29 10.68
C LYS A 198 -12.13 8.16 9.58
N LYS A 199 -12.53 9.40 9.91
CA LYS A 199 -13.01 10.36 8.92
C LYS A 199 -11.89 10.84 7.99
N ALA A 200 -10.68 11.00 8.49
CA ALA A 200 -9.53 11.43 7.70
C ALA A 200 -9.03 10.36 6.73
N PHE A 201 -9.15 9.08 7.11
CA PHE A 201 -8.66 7.93 6.37
C PHE A 201 -9.82 6.96 6.08
N PRO A 202 -10.69 7.28 5.12
CA PRO A 202 -11.80 6.42 4.76
C PRO A 202 -11.27 5.10 4.19
N ILE A 203 -11.95 4.01 4.52
CA ILE A 203 -11.63 2.66 4.05
C ILE A 203 -12.65 2.26 2.99
N GLY A 204 -12.15 1.85 1.84
CA GLY A 204 -12.94 1.32 0.74
C GLY A 204 -12.86 -0.21 0.69
N LYS A 205 -12.65 -0.75 -0.51
CA LYS A 205 -12.46 -2.19 -0.74
C LYS A 205 -11.12 -2.66 -0.17
N ALA A 206 -11.08 -3.89 0.37
CA ALA A 206 -9.83 -4.59 0.69
C ALA A 206 -8.99 -4.85 -0.57
N HIS A 207 -7.66 -4.97 -0.42
CA HIS A 207 -6.72 -5.13 -1.55
C HIS A 207 -6.74 -3.95 -2.53
N ASN A 208 -7.18 -2.80 -2.03
CA ASN A 208 -6.89 -1.52 -2.64
C ASN A 208 -5.80 -0.88 -1.78
N PRO A 209 -4.62 -0.57 -2.32
CA PRO A 209 -3.50 -0.13 -1.50
C PRO A 209 -3.75 1.21 -0.79
N VAL A 210 -4.70 2.04 -1.26
CA VAL A 210 -5.13 3.23 -0.52
C VAL A 210 -5.94 2.85 0.72
N SER A 211 -6.87 1.91 0.61
CA SER A 211 -7.63 1.40 1.77
C SER A 211 -6.71 0.70 2.77
N ASP A 212 -5.75 -0.08 2.29
CA ASP A 212 -4.85 -0.85 3.15
C ASP A 212 -3.89 0.08 3.90
N ALA A 213 -3.35 1.11 3.22
CA ALA A 213 -2.61 2.18 3.89
C ALA A 213 -3.47 2.96 4.91
N ALA A 214 -4.76 3.19 4.62
CA ALA A 214 -5.70 3.83 5.56
C ALA A 214 -5.88 2.98 6.83
N MET A 215 -6.02 1.66 6.70
CA MET A 215 -6.10 0.75 7.83
C MET A 215 -4.78 0.74 8.62
N ALA A 216 -3.64 0.66 7.93
CA ALA A 216 -2.33 0.59 8.55
C ALA A 216 -2.04 1.82 9.44
N ILE A 217 -2.30 3.03 8.94
CA ILE A 217 -2.07 4.25 9.75
C ILE A 217 -3.01 4.38 10.94
N GLN A 218 -4.26 3.92 10.81
CA GLN A 218 -5.22 3.93 11.92
C GLN A 218 -4.86 2.91 13.01
N ILE A 219 -4.43 1.71 12.62
CA ILE A 219 -3.92 0.69 13.56
C ILE A 219 -2.65 1.19 14.24
N ALA A 220 -1.72 1.77 13.48
CA ALA A 220 -0.48 2.33 14.04
C ALA A 220 -0.77 3.44 15.06
N ALA A 221 -1.71 4.33 14.76
CA ALA A 221 -2.13 5.39 15.66
C ALA A 221 -2.74 4.84 16.95
N TRP A 222 -3.55 3.79 16.85
CA TRP A 222 -4.12 3.11 18.01
C TRP A 222 -3.06 2.41 18.87
N LEU A 223 -2.07 1.76 18.25
CA LEU A 223 -0.97 1.09 18.97
C LEU A 223 -0.20 2.08 19.85
N VAL A 224 0.25 3.20 19.28
CA VAL A 224 1.04 4.17 20.06
C VAL A 224 0.23 4.87 21.16
N GLN A 225 -1.09 4.95 21.02
CA GLN A 225 -1.95 5.47 22.08
C GLN A 225 -2.17 4.47 23.20
N LYS A 226 -2.18 3.17 22.90
CA LYS A 226 -2.35 2.11 23.88
C LYS A 226 -1.11 1.95 24.75
N ASP A 227 0.09 2.07 24.18
CA ASP A 227 1.35 1.89 24.91
C ASP A 227 1.67 3.04 25.89
N VAL A 228 0.88 4.13 25.86
CA VAL A 228 0.97 5.28 26.78
C VAL A 228 -0.05 5.19 27.93
N LYS A 229 -0.95 4.21 27.92
CA LYS A 229 -1.94 3.95 28.99
C LYS A 229 -1.52 2.78 29.86
#